data_AF-A0A1H4F352-F1
#
_entry.id   AF-A0A1H4F352-F1
#
_cell.length_a   1.000
_cell.length_b   1.000
_cell.length_c   1.000
_cell.angle_alpha   90.00
_cell.angle_beta   90.00
_cell.angle_gamma   90.00
#
_symmetry.space_group_name_H-M   'P 1'
#
loop_
_entity.id
_entity.type
_entity.pdbx_description
1 polymer ?
#
loop_
_entity_poly.entity_id
_entity_poly.type
_entity_poly.pdbx_seq_one_letter_code
_entity_poly.pdbx_strand_id
1 'polypeptide(L)'
;MRTTFLNLIFLFAIVGCKQPAINKVQQAVEAQAKLFVDSGLIVNEYVILYELAINDSNHIYRIQAADCPADLKFEYPSKILKYKDKYLCYIELDELPMSADEMIDISGYSGNLVEEGGGGESWILVVSKLGKKKILIDISLLEGWGTYFNITELWPYFSGYVKGCPVQMGIMSHDVELNDFYLSCNIDSIKRNLFWNENQRATMIKNVYGQIYLKNNTDSVVCLSSSTKRHYAVVNGQDSLYLSLCDSLPIILGPNEKRILEYKSLPRQDVFFRNLALIEDSWGDFYKLFCRSTYSLISVNGRDYQTKVMFHDIDNYGFDVSAMPGFLFRILNHGIYDKKDGEMSRFRFWSDKWNAMSDADRKRLSEDADKRYQRNVNRIRYGSR
;
A
#
# COMPACT_ATOMS: atom_id res chain seq x y z
N MET A 1 -5.04 -51.47 -26.38
CA MET A 1 -4.61 -51.02 -25.04
C MET A 1 -3.47 -50.02 -25.19
N ARG A 2 -3.80 -48.75 -25.48
CA ARG A 2 -2.81 -47.69 -25.71
C ARG A 2 -3.49 -46.32 -25.54
N THR A 3 -4.16 -46.10 -24.41
CA THR A 3 -4.93 -44.86 -24.16
C THR A 3 -5.14 -44.55 -22.68
N THR A 4 -4.36 -45.15 -21.77
CA THR A 4 -4.50 -44.92 -20.31
C THR A 4 -3.22 -44.47 -19.61
N PHE A 5 -2.13 -44.24 -20.35
CA PHE A 5 -0.85 -43.79 -19.79
C PHE A 5 -0.52 -42.30 -19.98
N LEU A 6 -1.35 -41.55 -20.71
CA LEU A 6 -1.12 -40.11 -20.96
C LEU A 6 -1.94 -39.16 -20.06
N ASN A 7 -2.90 -39.67 -19.27
CA ASN A 7 -3.75 -38.84 -18.41
C ASN A 7 -3.27 -38.73 -16.94
N LEU A 8 -2.09 -39.26 -16.60
CA LEU A 8 -1.49 -39.10 -15.27
C LEU A 8 -0.35 -38.06 -15.21
N ILE A 9 0.09 -37.54 -16.35
CA ILE A 9 1.15 -36.52 -16.43
C ILE A 9 0.57 -35.09 -16.47
N PHE A 10 -0.74 -34.94 -16.73
CA PHE A 10 -1.42 -33.63 -16.75
C PHE A 10 -2.09 -33.23 -15.43
N LEU A 11 -1.77 -33.91 -14.32
CA LEU A 11 -2.26 -33.56 -12.98
C LEU A 11 -1.18 -33.06 -12.00
N PHE A 12 0.03 -32.79 -12.49
CA PHE A 12 1.13 -32.20 -11.70
C PHE A 12 1.62 -30.83 -12.21
N ALA A 13 0.93 -30.23 -13.17
CA ALA A 13 1.27 -28.90 -13.71
C ALA A 13 0.33 -27.76 -13.24
N ILE A 14 -0.49 -28.00 -12.20
CA ILE A 14 -1.22 -26.96 -11.44
C ILE A 14 -0.83 -27.02 -9.96
N VAL A 15 0.38 -27.51 -9.68
CA VAL A 15 1.11 -27.08 -8.49
C VAL A 15 1.85 -25.83 -8.94
N GLY A 16 1.14 -24.71 -8.98
CA GLY A 16 1.80 -23.43 -8.79
C GLY A 16 2.66 -23.62 -7.54
N CYS A 17 3.97 -23.50 -7.69
CA CYS A 17 4.90 -23.53 -6.57
C CYS A 17 4.55 -22.36 -5.64
N LYS A 18 3.53 -22.51 -4.78
CA LYS A 18 3.37 -21.72 -3.56
C LYS A 18 4.54 -22.14 -2.67
N GLN A 19 5.67 -21.47 -2.90
CA GLN A 19 6.96 -21.71 -2.28
C GLN A 19 6.86 -21.64 -0.73
N PRO A 20 7.68 -22.40 0.00
CA PRO A 20 7.78 -22.41 1.46
C PRO A 20 8.35 -21.12 2.09
N ALA A 21 8.29 -19.98 1.38
CA ALA A 21 8.72 -18.66 1.84
C ALA A 21 7.64 -17.93 2.66
N ILE A 22 6.36 -18.12 2.32
CA ILE A 22 5.21 -17.47 3.01
C ILE A 22 5.17 -17.85 4.51
N ASN A 23 5.61 -19.06 4.86
CA ASN A 23 5.61 -19.52 6.25
C ASN A 23 6.60 -18.74 7.15
N LYS A 24 7.76 -18.30 6.64
CA LYS A 24 8.79 -17.67 7.49
C LYS A 24 8.48 -16.23 7.88
N VAL A 25 7.87 -15.48 6.97
CA VAL A 25 7.45 -14.11 7.25
C VAL A 25 6.34 -14.12 8.29
N GLN A 26 5.28 -14.89 8.05
CA GLN A 26 4.16 -15.02 9.00
C GLN A 26 4.64 -15.54 10.36
N GLN A 27 5.54 -16.53 10.42
CA GLN A 27 6.15 -16.96 11.68
C GLN A 27 6.88 -15.83 12.41
N ALA A 28 7.62 -14.98 11.70
CA ALA A 28 8.33 -13.86 12.30
C ALA A 28 7.37 -12.78 12.83
N VAL A 29 6.30 -12.48 12.09
CA VAL A 29 5.24 -11.55 12.50
C VAL A 29 4.52 -12.10 13.73
N GLU A 30 4.10 -13.36 13.70
CA GLU A 30 3.42 -14.02 14.82
C GLU A 30 4.31 -14.05 16.05
N ALA A 31 5.59 -14.42 15.91
CA ALA A 31 6.53 -14.45 17.02
C ALA A 31 6.72 -13.05 17.64
N GLN A 32 6.78 -12.00 16.82
CA GLN A 32 6.90 -10.63 17.32
C GLN A 32 5.63 -10.17 18.04
N ALA A 33 4.45 -10.48 17.51
CA ALA A 33 3.18 -10.17 18.15
C ALA A 33 3.04 -10.89 19.52
N LYS A 34 3.40 -12.18 19.57
CA LYS A 34 3.42 -12.97 20.80
C LYS A 34 4.36 -12.36 21.85
N LEU A 35 5.55 -11.89 21.44
CA LEU A 35 6.47 -11.20 22.35
C LEU A 35 5.87 -9.92 22.95
N PHE A 36 5.10 -9.15 22.18
CA PHE A 36 4.41 -7.96 22.70
C PHE A 36 3.30 -8.30 23.69
N VAL A 37 2.55 -9.37 23.45
CA VAL A 37 1.57 -9.89 24.40
C VAL A 37 2.26 -10.39 25.67
N ASP A 38 3.34 -11.17 25.54
CA ASP A 38 4.07 -11.77 26.65
C ASP A 38 4.75 -10.74 27.55
N SER A 39 5.21 -9.64 26.98
CA SER A 39 5.83 -8.53 27.71
C SER A 39 4.83 -7.55 28.32
N GLY A 40 3.53 -7.70 28.04
CA GLY A 40 2.49 -6.76 28.49
C GLY A 40 2.51 -5.41 27.76
N LEU A 41 3.25 -5.31 26.64
CA LEU A 41 3.22 -4.13 25.77
C LEU A 41 1.85 -3.97 25.12
N ILE A 42 1.23 -5.08 24.70
CA ILE A 42 -0.17 -5.09 24.24
C ILE A 42 -1.06 -5.67 25.32
N VAL A 43 -1.93 -4.81 25.87
CA VAL A 43 -2.93 -5.21 26.88
C VAL A 43 -4.32 -5.41 26.30
N ASN A 44 -4.57 -4.86 25.11
CA ASN A 44 -5.85 -4.95 24.42
C ASN A 44 -6.19 -6.40 24.04
N GLU A 45 -7.48 -6.66 23.85
CA GLU A 45 -7.99 -7.99 23.51
C GLU A 45 -7.58 -8.43 22.11
N TYR A 46 -7.51 -7.50 21.16
CA TYR A 46 -7.17 -7.76 19.77
C TYR A 46 -5.80 -7.19 19.41
N VAL A 47 -5.10 -7.91 18.53
CA VAL A 47 -3.84 -7.48 17.93
C VAL A 47 -4.01 -7.54 16.42
N ILE A 48 -4.04 -6.37 15.78
CA ILE A 48 -4.11 -6.27 14.32
C ILE A 48 -2.71 -6.49 13.74
N LEU A 49 -2.61 -7.47 12.84
CA LEU A 49 -1.42 -7.79 12.05
C LEU A 49 -1.73 -7.45 10.59
N TYR A 50 -1.56 -6.18 10.24
CA TYR A 50 -1.91 -5.67 8.91
C TYR A 50 -0.68 -5.72 8.00
N GLU A 51 -0.77 -6.43 6.89
CA GLU A 51 0.26 -6.40 5.85
C GLU A 51 0.15 -5.11 5.02
N LEU A 52 1.09 -4.19 5.23
CA LEU A 52 1.16 -2.88 4.62
C LEU A 52 1.95 -2.84 3.31
N ALA A 53 2.72 -3.87 2.96
CA ALA A 53 3.37 -3.94 1.64
C ALA A 53 4.02 -5.30 1.43
N ILE A 54 3.98 -5.75 0.17
CA ILE A 54 4.83 -6.83 -0.34
C ILE A 54 5.64 -6.25 -1.50
N ASN A 55 6.93 -6.02 -1.28
CA ASN A 55 7.83 -5.60 -2.35
C ASN A 55 8.85 -6.70 -2.67
N ASP A 56 9.87 -6.41 -3.46
CA ASP A 56 10.80 -7.43 -3.97
C ASP A 56 11.56 -8.16 -2.86
N SER A 57 11.86 -7.45 -1.78
CA SER A 57 12.81 -7.90 -0.76
C SER A 57 12.17 -8.08 0.61
N ASN A 58 11.05 -7.41 0.87
CA ASN A 58 10.48 -7.30 2.21
C ASN A 58 8.96 -7.45 2.19
N HIS A 59 8.44 -7.87 3.34
CA HIS A 59 7.07 -7.63 3.76
C HIS A 59 7.09 -6.59 4.88
N ILE A 60 6.15 -5.66 4.85
CA ILE A 60 6.01 -4.61 5.85
C ILE A 60 4.67 -4.83 6.53
N TYR A 61 4.66 -4.94 7.86
CA TYR A 61 3.46 -5.13 8.66
C TYR A 61 3.28 -3.98 9.64
N ARG A 62 2.03 -3.57 9.89
CA ARG A 62 1.65 -2.89 11.11
C ARG A 62 1.21 -3.91 12.14
N ILE A 63 1.82 -3.87 13.31
CA ILE A 63 1.33 -4.56 14.51
C ILE A 63 0.69 -3.50 15.38
N GLN A 64 -0.59 -3.67 15.72
CA GLN A 64 -1.33 -2.66 16.46
C GLN A 64 -2.19 -3.30 17.54
N ALA A 65 -2.13 -2.75 18.75
CA ALA A 65 -3.10 -3.06 19.79
C ALA A 65 -4.47 -2.51 19.39
N ALA A 66 -5.55 -3.28 19.56
CA ALA A 66 -6.88 -2.86 19.13
C ALA A 66 -7.98 -3.34 20.07
N ASP A 67 -9.05 -2.55 20.14
CA ASP A 67 -10.25 -2.88 20.92
C ASP A 67 -11.34 -3.57 20.11
N CYS A 68 -11.07 -3.82 18.83
CA CYS A 68 -11.89 -4.59 17.93
C CYS A 68 -11.02 -5.46 16.98
N PRO A 69 -11.57 -6.53 16.40
CA PRO A 69 -10.81 -7.48 15.56
C PRO A 69 -10.55 -6.99 14.12
N ALA A 70 -10.98 -5.78 13.77
CA ALA A 70 -10.88 -5.21 12.43
C ALA A 70 -10.02 -3.93 12.44
N ASP A 71 -9.46 -3.58 11.30
CA ASP A 71 -8.74 -2.32 11.15
C ASP A 71 -9.67 -1.13 10.84
N LEU A 72 -9.10 0.08 10.83
CA LEU A 72 -9.70 1.28 10.27
C LEU A 72 -10.38 0.99 8.93
N LYS A 73 -11.50 1.69 8.65
CA LYS A 73 -12.34 1.47 7.45
C LYS A 73 -12.96 0.07 7.36
N PHE A 74 -13.17 -0.57 8.52
CA PHE A 74 -13.89 -1.84 8.63
C PHE A 74 -13.19 -2.97 7.86
N GLU A 75 -11.86 -2.96 7.71
CA GLU A 75 -11.17 -4.06 7.04
C GLU A 75 -11.09 -5.28 7.95
N TYR A 76 -11.79 -6.34 7.57
CA TYR A 76 -11.86 -7.58 8.35
C TYR A 76 -10.61 -8.44 8.13
N PRO A 77 -10.19 -9.20 9.15
CA PRO A 77 -9.09 -10.13 9.02
C PRO A 77 -9.42 -11.25 8.03
N SER A 78 -8.40 -11.78 7.35
CA SER A 78 -8.49 -13.05 6.61
C SER A 78 -8.35 -14.25 7.55
N LYS A 79 -7.72 -14.06 8.71
CA LYS A 79 -7.47 -15.10 9.70
C LYS A 79 -7.42 -14.54 11.11
N ILE A 80 -8.01 -15.25 12.07
CA ILE A 80 -7.89 -14.95 13.50
C ILE A 80 -7.26 -16.15 14.21
N LEU A 81 -6.27 -15.90 15.05
CA LEU A 81 -5.62 -16.90 15.89
C LEU A 81 -5.71 -16.50 17.36
N LYS A 82 -6.26 -17.38 18.20
CA LYS A 82 -6.23 -17.17 19.65
C LYS A 82 -4.82 -17.43 20.20
N TYR A 83 -4.31 -16.50 21.00
CA TYR A 83 -3.07 -16.65 21.74
C TYR A 83 -3.25 -16.15 23.16
N LYS A 84 -3.20 -17.07 24.13
CA LYS A 84 -3.59 -16.80 25.53
C LYS A 84 -5.01 -16.24 25.60
N ASP A 85 -5.18 -15.11 26.26
CA ASP A 85 -6.42 -14.35 26.39
C ASP A 85 -6.63 -13.33 25.26
N LYS A 86 -5.78 -13.34 24.21
CA LYS A 86 -5.81 -12.38 23.09
C LYS A 86 -6.17 -13.04 21.75
N TYR A 87 -6.53 -12.20 20.79
CA TYR A 87 -6.81 -12.57 19.40
C TYR A 87 -5.84 -11.87 18.44
N LEU A 88 -5.07 -12.64 17.69
CA LEU A 88 -4.21 -12.13 16.62
C LEU A 88 -5.01 -12.11 15.31
N CYS A 89 -5.26 -10.93 14.77
CA CYS A 89 -6.13 -10.68 13.62
C CYS A 89 -5.27 -10.30 12.40
N TYR A 90 -5.10 -11.25 11.47
CA TYR A 90 -4.29 -11.08 10.26
C TYR A 90 -5.10 -10.42 9.15
N ILE A 91 -4.62 -9.30 8.62
CA ILE A 91 -5.17 -8.60 7.46
C ILE A 91 -4.09 -8.62 6.36
N GLU A 92 -4.07 -9.69 5.57
CA GLU A 92 -3.08 -9.91 4.50
C GLU A 92 -3.55 -9.27 3.19
N LEU A 93 -2.64 -8.80 2.32
CA LEU A 93 -3.02 -8.13 1.07
C LEU A 93 -3.54 -9.09 -0.01
N ASP A 94 -3.07 -10.33 0.04
CA ASP A 94 -3.34 -11.37 -0.97
C ASP A 94 -4.39 -12.41 -0.56
N GLU A 95 -5.02 -12.23 0.61
CA GLU A 95 -6.06 -13.11 1.13
C GLU A 95 -7.41 -12.38 1.22
N LEU A 96 -8.48 -13.13 1.00
CA LEU A 96 -9.84 -12.61 1.15
C LEU A 96 -10.16 -12.33 2.63
N PRO A 97 -10.84 -11.21 2.94
CA PRO A 97 -11.36 -10.99 4.28
C PRO A 97 -12.44 -12.04 4.61
N MET A 98 -12.50 -12.46 5.87
CA MET A 98 -13.62 -13.27 6.35
C MET A 98 -14.92 -12.46 6.41
N SER A 99 -16.04 -13.15 6.57
CA SER A 99 -17.34 -12.48 6.78
C SER A 99 -17.44 -11.84 8.18
N ALA A 100 -18.38 -10.90 8.34
CA ALA A 100 -18.63 -10.30 9.66
C ALA A 100 -19.08 -11.34 10.69
N ASP A 101 -19.91 -12.30 10.29
CA ASP A 101 -20.41 -13.37 11.16
C ASP A 101 -19.27 -14.30 11.61
N GLU A 102 -18.41 -14.76 10.68
CA GLU A 102 -17.23 -15.55 11.04
C GLU A 102 -16.29 -14.80 11.99
N MET A 103 -16.06 -13.51 11.74
CA MET A 103 -15.24 -12.67 12.61
C MET A 103 -15.83 -12.61 14.02
N ILE A 104 -17.14 -12.35 14.15
CA ILE A 104 -17.85 -12.29 15.44
C ILE A 104 -17.80 -13.64 16.16
N ASP A 105 -18.07 -14.74 15.46
CA ASP A 105 -18.12 -16.08 16.03
C ASP A 105 -16.76 -16.53 16.56
N ILE A 106 -15.66 -16.26 15.84
CA ILE A 106 -14.32 -16.65 16.27
C ILE A 106 -13.81 -15.75 17.42
N SER A 107 -14.07 -14.44 17.31
CA SER A 107 -13.50 -13.44 18.22
C SER A 107 -14.34 -13.17 19.46
N GLY A 108 -15.61 -13.57 19.47
CA GLY A 108 -16.58 -13.18 20.49
C GLY A 108 -16.94 -11.69 20.49
N TYR A 109 -16.58 -10.94 19.43
CA TYR A 109 -16.73 -9.49 19.39
C TYR A 109 -18.19 -9.05 19.48
N SER A 110 -18.53 -8.37 20.58
CA SER A 110 -19.88 -7.88 20.87
C SER A 110 -20.05 -6.37 20.67
N GLY A 111 -18.99 -5.67 20.27
CA GLY A 111 -18.99 -4.22 20.07
C GLY A 111 -19.64 -3.76 18.76
N ASN A 112 -19.37 -2.51 18.38
CA ASN A 112 -19.77 -1.93 17.10
C ASN A 112 -18.64 -1.10 16.48
N LEU A 113 -18.18 -1.46 15.28
CA LEU A 113 -17.05 -0.80 14.62
C LEU A 113 -17.31 0.67 14.20
N VAL A 114 -18.58 1.12 14.12
CA VAL A 114 -18.89 2.54 13.82
C VAL A 114 -18.54 3.44 15.01
N GLU A 115 -18.71 2.91 16.22
CA GLU A 115 -18.43 3.63 17.47
C GLU A 115 -17.03 3.32 18.02
N GLU A 116 -16.58 2.07 17.87
CA GLU A 116 -15.31 1.57 18.35
C GLU A 116 -14.23 1.75 17.29
N GLY A 117 -13.78 3.00 17.12
CA GLY A 117 -12.77 3.40 16.15
C GLY A 117 -11.47 3.86 16.81
N GLY A 118 -10.82 2.99 17.59
CA GLY A 118 -9.61 3.34 18.33
C GLY A 118 -8.56 2.23 18.28
N GLY A 119 -7.33 2.62 17.90
CA GLY A 119 -6.12 1.80 18.08
C GLY A 119 -5.38 2.15 19.36
N GLY A 120 -4.54 1.25 19.82
CA GLY A 120 -3.55 1.48 20.86
C GLY A 120 -2.14 1.63 20.28
N GLU A 121 -1.15 1.26 21.08
CA GLU A 121 0.25 1.21 20.67
C GLU A 121 0.41 0.48 19.34
N SER A 122 1.27 1.02 18.48
CA SER A 122 1.40 0.61 17.08
C SER A 122 2.87 0.57 16.68
N TRP A 123 3.24 -0.45 15.93
CA TRP A 123 4.61 -0.65 15.44
C TRP A 123 4.60 -1.02 13.96
N ILE A 124 5.66 -0.64 13.26
CA ILE A 124 5.97 -1.17 11.93
C ILE A 124 7.04 -2.24 12.07
N LEU A 125 6.72 -3.45 11.62
CA LEU A 125 7.65 -4.56 11.51
C LEU A 125 7.97 -4.79 10.04
N VAL A 126 9.23 -4.62 9.66
CA VAL A 126 9.70 -5.05 8.34
C VAL A 126 10.38 -6.40 8.47
N VAL A 127 10.00 -7.35 7.63
CA VAL A 127 10.58 -8.69 7.56
C VAL A 127 11.09 -8.94 6.14
N SER A 128 12.38 -9.26 6.00
CA SER A 128 12.90 -9.70 4.69
C SER A 128 12.15 -10.95 4.22
N LYS A 129 11.94 -11.14 2.91
CA LYS A 129 11.28 -12.35 2.36
C LYS A 129 11.91 -13.69 2.78
N LEU A 130 13.18 -13.68 3.21
CA LEU A 130 13.87 -14.86 3.73
C LEU A 130 13.59 -15.13 5.23
N GLY A 131 12.86 -14.25 5.91
CA GLY A 131 12.58 -14.28 7.36
C GLY A 131 13.79 -13.97 8.25
N LYS A 132 14.94 -13.55 7.67
CA LYS A 132 16.22 -13.45 8.40
C LYS A 132 16.49 -12.08 9.01
N LYS A 133 16.12 -11.00 8.32
CA LYS A 133 16.31 -9.63 8.79
C LYS A 133 14.98 -9.06 9.20
N LYS A 134 14.95 -8.44 10.37
CA LYS A 134 13.81 -7.67 10.86
C LYS A 134 14.24 -6.32 11.43
N ILE A 135 13.42 -5.31 11.23
CA ILE A 135 13.46 -4.04 11.96
C ILE A 135 12.09 -3.79 12.54
N LEU A 136 12.05 -3.24 13.74
CA LEU A 136 10.84 -2.86 14.44
C LEU A 136 10.93 -1.38 14.76
N ILE A 137 9.89 -0.62 14.40
CA ILE A 137 9.81 0.82 14.58
C ILE A 137 8.55 1.11 15.37
N ASP A 138 8.69 1.76 16.51
CA ASP A 138 7.55 2.26 17.28
C ASP A 138 6.95 3.48 16.58
N ILE A 139 5.65 3.38 16.27
CA ILE A 139 4.90 4.44 15.61
C ILE A 139 3.76 4.98 16.48
N SER A 140 3.75 4.66 17.78
CA SER A 140 2.63 4.97 18.69
C SER A 140 2.46 6.47 18.93
N LEU A 141 3.57 7.22 18.97
CA LEU A 141 3.58 8.69 19.17
C LEU A 141 3.62 9.47 17.87
N LEU A 142 3.49 8.77 16.74
CA LEU A 142 3.53 9.38 15.43
C LEU A 142 2.14 9.96 15.09
N GLU A 143 1.81 11.10 15.70
CA GLU A 143 0.59 11.86 15.38
C GLU A 143 0.74 12.58 14.01
N GLY A 144 -0.25 12.46 13.12
CA GLY A 144 -0.38 13.32 11.92
C GLY A 144 0.59 13.01 10.77
N TRP A 145 0.96 11.74 10.54
CA TRP A 145 1.95 11.40 9.53
C TRP A 145 1.33 11.50 8.13
N GLY A 146 1.75 12.51 7.37
CA GLY A 146 1.29 12.68 6.00
C GLY A 146 1.74 11.58 5.04
N THR A 147 2.83 10.85 5.33
CA THR A 147 3.36 9.75 4.50
C THR A 147 4.39 8.91 5.27
N TYR A 148 4.48 7.61 4.99
CA TYR A 148 5.51 6.72 5.56
C TYR A 148 6.92 7.07 5.10
N PHE A 149 7.09 7.88 4.04
CA PHE A 149 8.40 8.44 3.69
C PHE A 149 8.97 9.38 4.76
N ASN A 150 8.16 9.88 5.69
CA ASN A 150 8.71 10.62 6.81
C ASN A 150 9.46 9.71 7.81
N ILE A 151 9.26 8.39 7.77
CA ILE A 151 9.95 7.43 8.64
C ILE A 151 11.22 7.01 7.90
N THR A 152 12.30 7.77 8.11
CA THR A 152 13.55 7.58 7.35
C THR A 152 14.19 6.19 7.56
N GLU A 153 13.89 5.56 8.68
CA GLU A 153 14.28 4.21 9.06
C GLU A 153 13.66 3.15 8.14
N LEU A 154 12.54 3.46 7.46
CA LEU A 154 11.93 2.58 6.46
C LEU A 154 12.57 2.69 5.08
N TRP A 155 13.29 3.76 4.77
CA TRP A 155 13.81 3.97 3.41
C TRP A 155 14.62 2.81 2.86
N PRO A 156 15.54 2.16 3.63
CA PRO A 156 16.28 0.99 3.14
C PRO A 156 15.42 -0.19 2.70
N TYR A 157 14.14 -0.20 3.08
CA TYR A 157 13.20 -1.27 2.82
C TYR A 157 12.21 -0.94 1.71
N PHE A 158 12.13 0.32 1.27
CA PHE A 158 11.35 0.71 0.09
C PHE A 158 12.05 0.32 -1.21
N SER A 159 11.24 -0.02 -2.22
CA SER A 159 11.70 -0.26 -3.57
C SER A 159 12.41 0.99 -4.11
N GLY A 160 13.58 0.81 -4.71
CA GLY A 160 14.33 1.89 -5.35
C GLY A 160 15.09 2.85 -4.44
N TYR A 161 15.24 2.52 -3.16
CA TYR A 161 16.14 3.27 -2.28
C TYR A 161 17.59 3.21 -2.73
N VAL A 162 18.26 4.36 -2.65
CA VAL A 162 19.69 4.52 -2.95
C VAL A 162 20.36 5.20 -1.76
N LYS A 163 21.27 4.47 -1.11
CA LYS A 163 21.99 4.98 0.06
C LYS A 163 22.93 6.12 -0.33
N GLY A 164 22.95 7.19 0.48
CA GLY A 164 23.92 8.28 0.34
C GLY A 164 23.56 9.35 -0.70
N CYS A 165 22.34 9.32 -1.25
CA CYS A 165 21.87 10.40 -2.11
C CYS A 165 21.66 11.70 -1.30
N PRO A 166 22.18 12.85 -1.78
CA PRO A 166 22.03 14.13 -1.10
C PRO A 166 20.58 14.60 -1.06
N VAL A 167 19.79 14.23 -2.08
CA VAL A 167 18.34 14.40 -2.10
C VAL A 167 17.71 13.04 -2.33
N GLN A 168 16.88 12.62 -1.39
CA GLN A 168 16.06 11.44 -1.57
C GLN A 168 14.78 11.83 -2.34
N MET A 169 14.47 11.05 -3.37
CA MET A 169 13.27 11.22 -4.18
C MET A 169 12.43 9.94 -4.07
N GLY A 170 11.10 10.08 -4.01
CA GLY A 170 10.20 8.93 -3.91
C GLY A 170 8.82 9.18 -4.50
N ILE A 171 8.34 8.30 -5.37
CA ILE A 171 6.97 8.34 -5.90
C ILE A 171 6.01 8.03 -4.75
N MET A 172 5.13 8.99 -4.43
CA MET A 172 4.14 8.89 -3.36
C MET A 172 2.80 8.35 -3.84
N SER A 173 2.40 8.71 -5.06
CA SER A 173 1.19 8.22 -5.72
C SER A 173 1.42 8.20 -7.23
N HIS A 174 0.65 7.38 -7.95
CA HIS A 174 0.76 7.22 -9.39
C HIS A 174 -0.56 6.67 -9.95
N ASP A 175 -1.25 7.49 -10.73
CA ASP A 175 -2.61 7.24 -11.22
C ASP A 175 -2.72 7.56 -12.70
N VAL A 176 -3.85 7.16 -13.30
CA VAL A 176 -4.07 7.27 -14.74
C VAL A 176 -5.26 8.19 -15.04
N GLU A 177 -5.03 9.23 -15.83
CA GLU A 177 -6.08 10.07 -16.40
C GLU A 177 -6.42 9.56 -17.81
N LEU A 178 -7.72 9.43 -18.12
CA LEU A 178 -8.19 8.99 -19.43
C LEU A 178 -8.43 10.14 -20.43
N ASN A 179 -8.31 9.85 -21.73
CA ASN A 179 -8.66 10.73 -22.85
C ASN A 179 -10.16 10.69 -23.15
N ASP A 180 -10.81 11.82 -23.44
CA ASP A 180 -12.26 12.01 -23.62
C ASP A 180 -13.01 10.96 -24.47
N PHE A 181 -12.32 10.23 -25.35
CA PHE A 181 -12.87 9.09 -26.11
C PHE A 181 -13.32 7.90 -25.24
N TYR A 182 -13.04 7.87 -23.93
CA TYR A 182 -13.52 6.81 -23.02
C TYR A 182 -15.02 6.89 -22.74
N LEU A 183 -15.69 8.02 -22.98
CA LEU A 183 -17.07 8.28 -22.55
C LEU A 183 -18.11 7.26 -23.08
N SER A 184 -17.78 6.53 -24.14
CA SER A 184 -18.64 5.50 -24.74
C SER A 184 -18.29 4.06 -24.31
N CYS A 185 -17.28 3.86 -23.45
CA CYS A 185 -16.78 2.55 -23.07
C CYS A 185 -17.28 2.13 -21.68
N ASN A 186 -17.62 0.84 -21.51
CA ASN A 186 -17.81 0.26 -20.18
C ASN A 186 -16.46 -0.07 -19.52
N ILE A 187 -16.45 -0.29 -18.20
CA ILE A 187 -15.23 -0.53 -17.41
C ILE A 187 -14.39 -1.68 -17.97
N ASP A 188 -15.00 -2.80 -18.34
CA ASP A 188 -14.26 -3.96 -18.89
C ASP A 188 -13.61 -3.66 -20.24
N SER A 189 -14.23 -2.80 -21.06
CA SER A 189 -13.65 -2.36 -22.33
C SER A 189 -12.54 -1.36 -22.11
N ILE A 190 -12.65 -0.49 -21.09
CA ILE A 190 -11.56 0.41 -20.69
C ILE A 190 -10.38 -0.42 -20.20
N LYS A 191 -10.57 -1.36 -19.27
CA LYS A 191 -9.50 -2.23 -18.73
C LYS A 191 -8.75 -2.99 -19.83
N ARG A 192 -9.47 -3.51 -20.83
CA ARG A 192 -8.88 -4.27 -21.94
C ARG A 192 -8.08 -3.42 -22.93
N ASN A 193 -8.53 -2.20 -23.20
CA ASN A 193 -7.97 -1.37 -24.27
C ASN A 193 -7.21 -0.15 -23.75
N LEU A 194 -6.94 -0.10 -22.44
CA LEU A 194 -6.42 1.11 -21.81
C LEU A 194 -5.09 1.56 -22.42
N PHE A 195 -4.13 0.63 -22.45
CA PHE A 195 -2.80 0.90 -22.98
C PHE A 195 -2.83 1.11 -24.49
N TRP A 196 -3.65 0.33 -25.21
CA TRP A 196 -3.79 0.46 -26.66
C TRP A 196 -5.15 -0.04 -27.16
N ASN A 197 -5.82 0.77 -27.98
CA ASN A 197 -7.04 0.42 -28.69
C ASN A 197 -6.72 0.23 -30.18
N GLU A 198 -6.85 -1.00 -30.68
CA GLU A 198 -6.55 -1.31 -32.09
C GLU A 198 -7.51 -0.63 -33.09
N ASN A 199 -8.77 -0.43 -32.71
CA ASN A 199 -9.76 0.20 -33.60
C ASN A 199 -9.48 1.70 -33.77
N GLN A 200 -9.10 2.36 -32.68
CA GLN A 200 -8.80 3.80 -32.67
C GLN A 200 -7.32 4.09 -32.99
N ARG A 201 -6.45 3.07 -32.97
CA ARG A 201 -4.99 3.18 -33.09
C ARG A 201 -4.40 4.23 -32.14
N ALA A 202 -4.90 4.24 -30.91
CA ALA A 202 -4.54 5.21 -29.90
C ALA A 202 -4.60 4.59 -28.49
N THR A 203 -3.87 5.19 -27.55
CA THR A 203 -4.00 4.87 -26.12
C THR A 203 -5.18 5.63 -25.50
N MET A 204 -5.87 4.99 -24.55
CA MET A 204 -6.91 5.68 -23.77
C MET A 204 -6.31 6.56 -22.67
N ILE A 205 -5.00 6.43 -22.40
CA ILE A 205 -4.30 7.18 -21.36
C ILE A 205 -3.99 8.60 -21.87
N LYS A 206 -4.53 9.61 -21.18
CA LYS A 206 -4.19 11.01 -21.42
C LYS A 206 -2.85 11.35 -20.80
N ASN A 207 -2.67 10.99 -19.53
CA ASN A 207 -1.40 11.05 -18.84
C ASN A 207 -1.41 10.12 -17.63
N VAL A 208 -0.19 9.77 -17.20
CA VAL A 208 0.07 9.17 -15.90
C VAL A 208 0.52 10.29 -14.99
N TYR A 209 -0.12 10.45 -13.85
CA TYR A 209 0.15 11.56 -12.94
C TYR A 209 0.32 11.06 -11.51
N GLY A 210 0.80 11.92 -10.64
CA GLY A 210 0.94 11.57 -9.24
C GLY A 210 1.73 12.59 -8.46
N GLN A 211 2.13 12.20 -7.26
CA GLN A 211 2.94 13.01 -6.37
C GLN A 211 4.31 12.39 -6.16
N ILE A 212 5.33 13.24 -6.07
CA ILE A 212 6.70 12.86 -5.75
C ILE A 212 7.17 13.59 -4.50
N TYR A 213 7.73 12.82 -3.58
CA TYR A 213 8.40 13.27 -2.37
C TYR A 213 9.84 13.63 -2.68
N LEU A 214 10.27 14.79 -2.22
CA LEU A 214 11.65 15.23 -2.22
C LEU A 214 12.09 15.52 -0.79
N LYS A 215 13.29 15.06 -0.43
CA LYS A 215 13.89 15.35 0.87
C LYS A 215 15.37 15.64 0.72
N ASN A 216 15.77 16.82 1.15
CA ASN A 216 17.17 17.16 1.33
C ASN A 216 17.71 16.40 2.55
N ASN A 217 18.75 15.59 2.36
CA ASN A 217 19.42 14.82 3.41
C ASN A 217 20.70 15.50 3.92
N THR A 218 20.95 16.73 3.49
CA THR A 218 22.15 17.49 3.85
C THR A 218 21.80 18.63 4.80
N ASP A 219 22.83 19.14 5.46
CA ASP A 219 22.81 20.34 6.30
C ASP A 219 22.91 21.65 5.51
N SER A 220 22.96 21.54 4.17
CA SER A 220 23.20 22.65 3.25
C SER A 220 22.01 22.85 2.32
N VAL A 221 21.88 24.03 1.72
CA VAL A 221 20.88 24.28 0.68
C VAL A 221 21.21 23.47 -0.56
N VAL A 222 20.21 22.85 -1.17
CA VAL A 222 20.34 22.08 -2.41
C VAL A 222 19.44 22.67 -3.49
N CYS A 223 19.99 22.76 -4.71
CA CYS A 223 19.30 23.21 -5.91
C CYS A 223 19.08 22.02 -6.87
N LEU A 224 17.82 21.77 -7.21
CA LEU A 224 17.40 20.79 -8.21
C LEU A 224 17.10 21.51 -9.51
N SER A 225 17.71 21.08 -10.62
CA SER A 225 17.56 21.73 -11.93
C SER A 225 17.53 20.71 -13.07
N SER A 226 16.90 21.08 -14.18
CA SER A 226 16.92 20.30 -15.42
C SER A 226 16.86 21.27 -16.60
N SER A 227 17.59 20.96 -17.67
CA SER A 227 17.54 21.68 -18.95
C SER A 227 16.42 21.18 -19.87
N THR A 228 15.77 20.07 -19.52
CA THR A 228 14.71 19.44 -20.31
C THR A 228 13.47 19.21 -19.46
N LYS A 229 12.31 19.01 -20.11
CA LYS A 229 11.07 18.60 -19.42
C LYS A 229 11.04 17.11 -19.05
N ARG A 230 12.08 16.33 -19.38
CA ARG A 230 12.20 14.90 -19.02
C ARG A 230 12.87 14.83 -17.65
N HIS A 231 12.10 15.03 -16.59
CA HIS A 231 12.63 15.08 -15.23
C HIS A 231 12.84 13.68 -14.66
N TYR A 232 11.97 12.74 -15.02
CA TYR A 232 12.09 11.33 -14.65
C TYR A 232 11.82 10.43 -15.85
N ALA A 233 12.33 9.21 -15.78
CA ALA A 233 12.08 8.17 -16.78
C ALA A 233 11.70 6.86 -16.09
N VAL A 234 10.59 6.28 -16.51
CA VAL A 234 10.20 4.90 -16.19
C VAL A 234 10.63 4.04 -17.37
N VAL A 235 11.57 3.13 -17.15
CA VAL A 235 12.32 2.44 -18.22
C VAL A 235 11.94 0.96 -18.30
N ASN A 236 11.46 0.48 -19.44
CA ASN A 236 11.15 -0.94 -19.66
C ASN A 236 12.25 -1.72 -20.41
N GLY A 237 13.37 -1.05 -20.72
CA GLY A 237 14.53 -1.62 -21.42
C GLY A 237 14.55 -1.37 -22.92
N GLN A 238 13.41 -1.08 -23.56
CA GLN A 238 13.32 -0.76 -25.00
C GLN A 238 12.93 0.70 -25.23
N ASP A 239 12.08 1.24 -24.37
CA ASP A 239 11.63 2.62 -24.39
C ASP A 239 11.48 3.17 -22.96
N SER A 240 10.94 4.38 -22.85
CA SER A 240 10.76 5.04 -21.57
C SER A 240 9.53 5.92 -21.57
N LEU A 241 8.77 5.85 -20.48
CA LEU A 241 7.74 6.84 -20.16
C LEU A 241 8.41 7.99 -19.43
N TYR A 242 8.42 9.17 -20.06
CA TYR A 242 9.01 10.36 -19.46
C TYR A 242 7.99 11.13 -18.63
N LEU A 243 8.40 11.52 -17.42
CA LEU A 243 7.60 12.31 -16.49
C LEU A 243 8.21 13.71 -16.30
N SER A 244 7.35 14.70 -16.16
CA SER A 244 7.71 16.09 -15.85
C SER A 244 7.05 16.49 -14.54
N LEU A 245 7.79 17.21 -13.72
CA LEU A 245 7.23 17.98 -12.61
C LEU A 245 6.30 19.06 -13.17
N CYS A 246 5.22 19.34 -12.45
CA CYS A 246 4.31 20.45 -12.75
C CYS A 246 4.93 21.79 -12.33
N ASP A 247 5.70 21.79 -11.24
CA ASP A 247 6.44 22.94 -10.75
C ASP A 247 7.57 23.36 -11.70
N SER A 248 7.86 24.66 -11.71
CA SER A 248 9.01 25.20 -12.42
C SER A 248 10.32 24.82 -11.73
N LEU A 249 11.34 24.49 -12.54
CA LEU A 249 12.72 24.36 -12.08
C LEU A 249 13.45 25.71 -12.25
N PRO A 250 14.44 26.02 -11.38
CA PRO A 250 14.98 25.17 -10.33
C PRO A 250 14.13 25.12 -9.06
N ILE A 251 14.20 24.00 -8.34
CA ILE A 251 13.63 23.84 -7.00
C ILE A 251 14.75 23.98 -5.97
N ILE A 252 14.57 24.88 -5.00
CA ILE A 252 15.51 25.10 -3.90
C ILE A 252 14.94 24.43 -2.65
N LEU A 253 15.74 23.57 -2.02
CA LEU A 253 15.43 22.92 -0.75
C LEU A 253 16.45 23.36 0.32
N GLY A 254 15.96 23.93 1.41
CA GLY A 254 16.74 24.21 2.60
C GLY A 254 17.27 22.94 3.28
N PRO A 255 18.17 23.08 4.27
CA PRO A 255 18.69 21.96 5.05
C PRO A 255 17.55 21.11 5.64
N ASN A 256 17.60 19.80 5.42
CA ASN A 256 16.55 18.87 5.87
C ASN A 256 15.13 19.19 5.37
N GLU A 257 14.95 20.08 4.39
CA GLU A 257 13.61 20.42 3.87
C GLU A 257 13.03 19.23 3.12
N LYS A 258 11.71 19.06 3.27
CA LYS A 258 10.90 18.13 2.47
C LYS A 258 9.89 18.90 1.64
N ARG A 259 9.60 18.40 0.44
CA ARG A 259 8.57 18.96 -0.45
C ARG A 259 7.85 17.83 -1.19
N ILE A 260 6.55 18.00 -1.39
CA ILE A 260 5.74 17.11 -2.22
C ILE A 260 5.34 17.91 -3.45
N LEU A 261 5.57 17.35 -4.62
CA LEU A 261 5.32 17.99 -5.90
C LEU A 261 4.45 17.10 -6.77
N GLU A 262 3.70 17.71 -7.67
CA GLU A 262 2.94 16.97 -8.68
C GLU A 262 3.80 16.70 -9.91
N TYR A 263 3.54 15.57 -10.55
CA TYR A 263 4.13 15.24 -11.84
C TYR A 263 3.08 14.68 -12.80
N LYS A 264 3.36 14.78 -14.10
CA LYS A 264 2.60 14.15 -15.18
C LYS A 264 3.53 13.57 -16.23
N SER A 265 3.10 12.52 -16.91
CA SER A 265 3.78 12.04 -18.11
C SER A 265 3.75 13.11 -19.19
N LEU A 266 4.83 13.20 -19.96
CA LEU A 266 4.87 14.06 -21.14
C LEU A 266 3.79 13.64 -22.16
N PRO A 267 3.33 14.56 -23.02
CA PRO A 267 2.40 14.19 -24.10
C PRO A 267 3.06 13.29 -25.14
N ARG A 268 2.23 12.62 -25.96
CA ARG A 268 2.64 11.79 -27.11
C ARG A 268 3.60 10.65 -26.73
N GLN A 269 3.27 9.93 -25.66
CA GLN A 269 4.01 8.74 -25.20
C GLN A 269 3.35 7.44 -25.68
N ASP A 270 2.53 7.52 -26.75
CA ASP A 270 1.70 6.41 -27.25
C ASP A 270 2.50 5.16 -27.60
N VAL A 271 3.74 5.33 -28.08
CA VAL A 271 4.63 4.22 -28.43
C VAL A 271 4.96 3.37 -27.20
N PHE A 272 5.22 4.02 -26.05
CA PHE A 272 5.49 3.32 -24.79
C PHE A 272 4.29 2.45 -24.40
N PHE A 273 3.09 3.03 -24.39
CA PHE A 273 1.87 2.31 -24.00
C PHE A 273 1.50 1.21 -24.99
N ARG A 274 1.70 1.43 -26.29
CA ARG A 274 1.50 0.40 -27.32
C ARG A 274 2.43 -0.79 -27.10
N ASN A 275 3.71 -0.54 -26.83
CA ASN A 275 4.68 -1.62 -26.61
C ASN A 275 4.37 -2.37 -25.30
N LEU A 276 3.98 -1.64 -24.25
CA LEU A 276 3.52 -2.22 -22.99
C LEU A 276 2.29 -3.11 -23.17
N ALA A 277 1.35 -2.75 -24.05
CA ALA A 277 0.15 -3.55 -24.36
C ALA A 277 0.46 -4.91 -25.01
N LEU A 278 1.66 -5.11 -25.56
CA LEU A 278 2.10 -6.39 -26.13
C LEU A 278 2.54 -7.40 -25.07
N ILE A 279 2.65 -6.97 -23.81
CA ILE A 279 3.06 -7.81 -22.69
C ILE A 279 1.84 -8.50 -22.08
N GLU A 280 1.95 -9.80 -21.80
CA GLU A 280 0.87 -10.65 -21.29
C GLU A 280 0.24 -10.08 -20.01
N ASP A 281 1.06 -9.74 -19.01
CA ASP A 281 0.66 -9.04 -17.78
C ASP A 281 1.09 -7.56 -17.83
N SER A 282 0.60 -6.85 -18.84
CA SER A 282 0.91 -5.42 -19.04
C SER A 282 0.66 -4.56 -17.79
N TRP A 283 -0.35 -4.90 -16.99
CA TRP A 283 -0.69 -4.21 -15.75
C TRP A 283 0.31 -4.43 -14.62
N GLY A 284 0.57 -5.69 -14.28
CA GLY A 284 1.54 -6.02 -13.25
C GLY A 284 2.94 -5.53 -13.64
N ASP A 285 3.27 -5.56 -14.93
CA ASP A 285 4.55 -5.03 -15.41
C ASP A 285 4.60 -3.51 -15.35
N PHE A 286 3.53 -2.79 -15.72
CA PHE A 286 3.49 -1.34 -15.56
C PHE A 286 3.73 -0.90 -14.10
N TYR A 287 3.07 -1.56 -13.16
CA TYR A 287 3.29 -1.35 -11.73
C TYR A 287 4.75 -1.61 -11.30
N LYS A 288 5.32 -2.76 -11.71
CA LYS A 288 6.71 -3.12 -11.40
C LYS A 288 7.70 -2.10 -11.98
N LEU A 289 7.42 -1.51 -13.13
CA LEU A 289 8.28 -0.48 -13.71
C LEU A 289 8.37 0.75 -12.82
N PHE A 290 7.26 1.20 -12.22
CA PHE A 290 7.28 2.29 -11.24
C PHE A 290 8.11 1.94 -10.01
N CYS A 291 7.93 0.72 -9.48
CA CYS A 291 8.64 0.22 -8.31
C CYS A 291 10.16 0.07 -8.54
N ARG A 292 10.54 -0.45 -9.72
CA ARG A 292 11.90 -0.99 -9.95
C ARG A 292 12.72 -0.21 -10.96
N SER A 293 12.10 0.58 -11.82
CA SER A 293 12.74 1.12 -13.02
C SER A 293 12.44 2.60 -13.26
N THR A 294 12.16 3.35 -12.18
CA THR A 294 12.05 4.81 -12.24
C THR A 294 13.38 5.46 -11.87
N TYR A 295 13.86 6.36 -12.73
CA TYR A 295 15.11 7.09 -12.56
C TYR A 295 14.89 8.59 -12.62
N SER A 296 15.61 9.32 -11.78
CA SER A 296 15.72 10.77 -11.85
C SER A 296 16.72 11.17 -12.92
N LEU A 297 16.33 12.17 -13.71
CA LEU A 297 17.16 12.86 -14.70
C LEU A 297 17.45 14.31 -14.26
N ILE A 298 17.07 14.67 -13.03
CA ILE A 298 17.27 16.00 -12.46
C ILE A 298 18.71 16.10 -11.92
N SER A 299 19.38 17.21 -12.24
CA SER A 299 20.68 17.54 -11.67
C SER A 299 20.53 18.08 -10.25
N VAL A 300 21.42 17.67 -9.36
CA VAL A 300 21.51 18.16 -7.97
C VAL A 300 22.76 19.00 -7.84
N ASN A 301 22.62 20.29 -7.50
CA ASN A 301 23.72 21.25 -7.44
C ASN A 301 24.56 21.27 -8.74
N GLY A 302 23.89 21.20 -9.89
CA GLY A 302 24.53 21.20 -11.21
C GLY A 302 25.26 19.91 -11.58
N ARG A 303 25.18 18.85 -10.77
CA ARG A 303 25.72 17.53 -11.08
C ARG A 303 24.60 16.59 -11.47
N ASP A 304 24.79 15.85 -12.55
CA ASP A 304 23.84 14.84 -12.99
C ASP A 304 23.95 13.61 -12.09
N TYR A 305 22.87 13.36 -11.34
CA TYR A 305 22.71 12.16 -10.54
C TYR A 305 21.65 11.30 -11.21
N GLN A 306 22.06 10.33 -12.03
CA GLN A 306 21.16 9.28 -12.49
C GLN A 306 20.91 8.32 -11.34
N THR A 307 19.95 8.69 -10.49
CA THR A 307 19.60 7.93 -9.29
C THR A 307 18.24 7.30 -9.46
N LYS A 308 18.12 6.06 -9.00
CA LYS A 308 16.83 5.41 -8.87
C LYS A 308 15.94 6.21 -7.92
N VAL A 309 14.66 6.31 -8.25
CA VAL A 309 13.64 6.96 -7.42
C VAL A 309 13.01 5.89 -6.53
N MET A 310 12.82 6.20 -5.25
CA MET A 310 12.09 5.30 -4.36
C MET A 310 10.63 5.18 -4.79
N PHE A 311 10.00 4.10 -4.39
CA PHE A 311 8.57 3.92 -4.53
C PHE A 311 7.96 3.70 -3.16
N HIS A 312 6.88 4.41 -2.87
CA HIS A 312 6.16 4.28 -1.61
C HIS A 312 5.34 2.99 -1.65
N ASP A 313 5.97 1.85 -1.38
CA ASP A 313 5.30 0.54 -1.52
C ASP A 313 4.06 0.39 -0.62
N ILE A 314 3.99 1.15 0.47
CA ILE A 314 2.88 1.10 1.43
C ILE A 314 1.65 1.81 0.85
N ASP A 315 0.52 1.12 0.89
CA ASP A 315 -0.81 1.55 0.42
C ASP A 315 -0.93 1.86 -1.09
N ASN A 316 0.16 1.77 -1.84
CA ASN A 316 0.20 1.98 -3.29
C ASN A 316 0.32 0.66 -4.04
N TYR A 317 -0.72 -0.17 -4.04
CA TYR A 317 -0.69 -1.47 -4.70
C TYR A 317 -1.38 -1.53 -6.07
N GLY A 318 -1.55 -0.38 -6.72
CA GLY A 318 -2.28 -0.27 -7.97
C GLY A 318 -2.44 1.18 -8.43
N PHE A 319 -3.31 1.36 -9.42
CA PHE A 319 -3.61 2.65 -10.04
C PHE A 319 -5.08 2.98 -9.88
N ASP A 320 -5.39 4.18 -9.43
CA ASP A 320 -6.72 4.73 -9.61
C ASP A 320 -6.83 5.27 -11.04
N VAL A 321 -7.92 4.90 -11.72
CA VAL A 321 -8.21 5.33 -13.09
C VAL A 321 -9.33 6.36 -13.02
N SER A 322 -9.05 7.57 -13.52
CA SER A 322 -9.96 8.70 -13.42
C SER A 322 -10.34 9.29 -14.77
N ALA A 323 -11.56 9.79 -14.81
CA ALA A 323 -12.16 10.55 -15.89
C ALA A 323 -12.69 11.84 -15.27
N MET A 324 -12.12 12.99 -15.61
CA MET A 324 -12.49 14.24 -14.96
C MET A 324 -14.02 14.50 -15.04
N PRO A 325 -14.68 14.84 -13.92
CA PRO A 325 -14.19 14.92 -12.54
C PRO A 325 -14.72 13.75 -11.69
N GLY A 326 -14.14 12.55 -11.84
CA GLY A 326 -14.52 11.39 -11.05
C GLY A 326 -13.54 10.23 -11.14
N PHE A 327 -13.35 9.55 -10.01
CA PHE A 327 -12.77 8.21 -9.97
C PHE A 327 -13.70 7.25 -10.70
N LEU A 328 -13.17 6.47 -11.65
CA LEU A 328 -13.96 5.47 -12.37
C LEU A 328 -13.83 4.09 -11.72
N PHE A 329 -12.60 3.61 -11.56
CA PHE A 329 -12.30 2.31 -10.97
C PHE A 329 -10.81 2.21 -10.61
N ARG A 330 -10.48 1.19 -9.82
CA ARG A 330 -9.09 0.87 -9.45
C ARG A 330 -8.60 -0.36 -10.20
N ILE A 331 -7.31 -0.38 -10.51
CA ILE A 331 -6.62 -1.55 -11.04
C ILE A 331 -5.53 -1.92 -10.05
N LEU A 332 -5.68 -3.08 -9.42
CA LEU A 332 -4.74 -3.59 -8.44
C LEU A 332 -3.69 -4.49 -9.10
N ASN A 333 -2.53 -4.57 -8.46
CA ASN A 333 -1.49 -5.52 -8.83
C ASN A 333 -1.98 -6.97 -8.64
N HIS A 334 -1.40 -7.90 -9.40
CA HIS A 334 -1.82 -9.29 -9.42
C HIS A 334 -1.75 -9.93 -8.03
N GLY A 335 -2.81 -10.65 -7.67
CA GLY A 335 -2.91 -11.36 -6.40
C GLY A 335 -3.32 -10.50 -5.21
N ILE A 336 -3.53 -9.18 -5.39
CA ILE A 336 -4.00 -8.30 -4.32
C ILE A 336 -5.52 -8.18 -4.38
N TYR A 337 -6.16 -8.32 -3.22
CA TYR A 337 -7.61 -8.19 -3.11
C TYR A 337 -8.05 -6.73 -2.94
N ASP A 338 -9.14 -6.35 -3.61
CA ASP A 338 -9.72 -5.02 -3.41
C ASP A 338 -10.51 -4.95 -2.10
N LYS A 339 -9.85 -4.43 -1.08
CA LYS A 339 -10.49 -4.22 0.23
C LYS A 339 -11.41 -3.00 0.24
N LYS A 340 -11.27 -2.04 -0.68
CA LYS A 340 -12.08 -0.81 -0.72
C LYS A 340 -13.50 -1.07 -1.21
N ASP A 341 -13.69 -1.98 -2.16
CA ASP A 341 -15.01 -2.28 -2.73
C ASP A 341 -16.04 -2.76 -1.68
N GLY A 342 -15.58 -3.35 -0.57
CA GLY A 342 -16.44 -3.78 0.54
C GLY A 342 -16.58 -2.79 1.69
N GLU A 343 -15.92 -1.63 1.67
CA GLU A 343 -15.94 -0.69 2.81
C GLU A 343 -17.36 -0.20 3.12
N MET A 344 -18.11 0.19 2.08
CA MET A 344 -19.49 0.68 2.24
C MET A 344 -20.47 -0.39 2.70
N SER A 345 -20.32 -1.64 2.24
CA SER A 345 -21.19 -2.73 2.67
C SER A 345 -20.93 -3.11 4.13
N ARG A 346 -19.66 -3.12 4.54
CA ARG A 346 -19.25 -3.34 5.94
C ARG A 346 -19.71 -2.21 6.85
N PHE A 347 -19.56 -0.95 6.43
CA PHE A 347 -20.11 0.19 7.16
C PHE A 347 -21.64 0.05 7.37
N ARG A 348 -22.38 -0.27 6.31
CA ARG A 348 -23.85 -0.47 6.40
C ARG A 348 -24.20 -1.58 7.39
N PHE A 349 -23.51 -2.71 7.34
CA PHE A 349 -23.73 -3.81 8.28
C PHE A 349 -23.64 -3.33 9.74
N TRP A 350 -22.58 -2.59 10.10
CA TRP A 350 -22.40 -2.10 11.46
C TRP A 350 -23.35 -0.96 11.84
N SER A 351 -23.69 -0.10 10.88
CA SER A 351 -24.71 0.94 11.05
C SER A 351 -26.09 0.32 11.31
N ASP A 352 -26.47 -0.71 10.56
CA ASP A 352 -27.76 -1.40 10.74
C ASP A 352 -27.79 -2.13 12.09
N LYS A 353 -26.68 -2.79 12.47
CA LYS A 353 -26.52 -3.40 13.79
C LYS A 353 -26.66 -2.36 14.91
N TRP A 354 -26.06 -1.18 14.76
CA TRP A 354 -26.19 -0.06 15.71
C TRP A 354 -27.64 0.41 15.82
N ASN A 355 -28.29 0.62 14.68
CA ASN A 355 -29.67 1.11 14.59
C ASN A 355 -30.69 0.11 15.16
N ALA A 356 -30.36 -1.18 15.22
CA ALA A 356 -31.19 -2.20 15.85
C ALA A 356 -31.01 -2.30 17.38
N MET A 357 -29.96 -1.71 17.97
CA MET A 357 -29.72 -1.76 19.43
C MET A 357 -30.69 -0.85 20.19
N SER A 358 -30.96 -1.22 21.46
CA SER A 358 -31.69 -0.36 22.39
C SER A 358 -30.85 0.87 22.78
N ASP A 359 -31.50 1.96 23.17
CA ASP A 359 -30.79 3.18 23.62
C ASP A 359 -29.89 2.91 24.83
N ALA A 360 -30.29 1.99 25.72
CA ALA A 360 -29.50 1.58 26.87
C ALA A 360 -28.21 0.84 26.45
N ASP A 361 -28.30 -0.06 25.46
CA ASP A 361 -27.15 -0.78 24.94
C ASP A 361 -26.19 0.13 24.19
N ARG A 362 -26.72 1.05 23.37
CA ARG A 362 -25.91 2.06 22.67
C ARG A 362 -25.13 2.93 23.64
N LYS A 363 -25.82 3.43 24.69
CA LYS A 363 -25.17 4.25 25.72
C LYS A 363 -24.05 3.51 26.42
N ARG A 364 -24.31 2.25 26.84
CA ARG A 364 -23.28 1.41 27.48
C ARG A 364 -22.07 1.20 26.57
N LEU A 365 -22.30 0.88 25.30
CA LEU A 365 -21.23 0.62 24.32
C LEU A 365 -20.38 1.87 24.08
N SER A 366 -21.02 3.03 23.91
CA SER A 366 -20.34 4.32 23.76
C SER A 366 -19.50 4.67 24.99
N GLU A 367 -20.03 4.51 26.20
CA GLU A 367 -19.28 4.75 27.45
C GLU A 367 -18.07 3.80 27.59
N ASP A 368 -18.20 2.54 27.18
CA ASP A 368 -17.11 1.57 27.22
C ASP A 368 -16.07 1.80 26.12
N ALA A 369 -16.49 2.28 24.94
CA ALA A 369 -15.60 2.74 23.88
C ALA A 369 -14.76 3.94 24.35
N ASP A 370 -15.39 4.94 24.99
CA ASP A 370 -14.70 6.11 25.55
C ASP A 370 -13.67 5.72 26.61
N LYS A 371 -14.03 4.81 27.54
CA LYS A 371 -13.08 4.31 28.56
C LYS A 371 -11.86 3.64 27.92
N ARG A 372 -12.08 2.79 26.92
CA ARG A 372 -11.01 2.09 26.18
C ARG A 372 -10.11 3.07 25.43
N TYR A 373 -10.71 4.05 24.76
CA TYR A 373 -9.98 5.12 24.09
C TYR A 373 -9.09 5.90 25.07
N GLN A 374 -9.64 6.35 26.20
CA GLN A 374 -8.86 7.07 27.21
C GLN A 374 -7.74 6.22 27.81
N ARG A 375 -7.97 4.93 28.05
CA ARG A 375 -6.93 3.99 28.47
C ARG A 375 -5.78 3.95 27.46
N ASN A 376 -6.08 3.78 26.17
CA ASN A 376 -5.07 3.68 25.12
C ASN A 376 -4.28 4.99 24.98
N VAL A 377 -4.96 6.14 24.96
CA VAL A 377 -4.32 7.47 24.91
C VAL A 377 -3.36 7.65 26.09
N ASN A 378 -3.79 7.28 27.31
CA ASN A 378 -2.94 7.41 28.49
C ASN A 378 -1.72 6.48 28.44
N ARG A 379 -1.86 5.27 27.91
CA ARG A 379 -0.73 4.34 27.74
C ARG A 379 0.27 4.84 26.71
N ILE A 380 -0.21 5.34 25.57
CA ILE A 380 0.64 5.92 24.54
C ILE A 380 1.41 7.14 25.09
N ARG A 381 0.72 8.04 25.81
CA ARG A 381 1.32 9.29 26.30
C ARG A 381 2.19 9.14 27.55
N TYR A 382 1.84 8.24 28.45
CA TYR A 382 2.44 8.15 29.79
C TYR A 382 2.96 6.76 30.16
N GLY A 383 2.58 5.73 29.40
CA GLY A 383 2.96 4.33 29.64
C GLY A 383 4.31 3.95 29.02
N SER A 384 4.89 4.76 28.15
CA SER A 384 6.24 4.58 27.61
C SER A 384 7.27 5.25 28.54
N ARG A 385 7.61 4.56 29.64
CA ARG A 385 8.87 4.74 30.38
C ARG A 385 9.42 3.40 30.85
#